data_AF-A0A2E7FP29-F1
#
_entry.id   AF-A0A2E7FP29-F1
#
_cell.length_a   1.000
_cell.length_b   1.000
_cell.length_c   1.000
_cell.angle_alpha   90.00
_cell.angle_beta   90.00
_cell.angle_gamma   90.00
#
_symmetry.space_group_name_H-M   'P 1'
#
loop_
_entity.id
_entity.type
_entity.pdbx_description
1 polymer ?
#
loop_
_entity_poly.entity_id
_entity_poly.type
_entity_poly.pdbx_seq_one_letter_code
_entity_poly.pdbx_strand_id
1 'polypeptide(L)'
;KIFIKGTNHVPLDALHGRDNRHLDTLLSMTADLNCNMLRIWGGGVYETDTFYDRCDELGIMVWHDFMFGCALYPQTEDFLKQVRKEAEVVVKRLRHHACMALWSGNNENDVAHDWFPLHSKLNPNDDRISREILPEVLRRLDPLRSYLPSSPYVSQKVFERGKKTSEIPEDHLWGPRDDFKGPFYTNSPAHFVSEIGYHGAPCLESLKQMIEPEHLWPFENDGEIDPQWRAKAIASFPDESLHDGRIRLMANQVSILFDVIPDQLEPFIQASQISQAEAMKFFIERFRMGKWRRTGILWWNIRDGWPLISDAVVDYYNRPKLAYSYIKRVQQDLCVMVDEAENDRHKVIAVNDTLNDAKIDVAISVIGQADTLLKLTLTVPANGRTQVGEIPASPVCALYLLNWRTDTSTGHNHYLAGPRPFNLEQYTQWVPQLGLEAQPPAFVSP
;
A
#
# COMPACT_ATOMS: atom_id res chain seq x y z
N LYS A 1 0.27 -16.08 15.71
CA LYS A 1 0.97 -15.03 14.93
C LYS A 1 0.26 -14.90 13.59
N ILE A 2 -0.11 -13.68 13.19
CA ILE A 2 -0.78 -13.41 11.91
C ILE A 2 0.18 -12.52 11.11
N PHE A 3 0.41 -12.84 9.84
CA PHE A 3 1.11 -11.93 8.95
C PHE A 3 0.11 -10.90 8.43
N ILE A 4 0.41 -9.61 8.57
CA ILE A 4 -0.53 -8.55 8.17
C ILE A 4 -0.42 -8.29 6.67
N LYS A 5 -1.54 -8.44 5.98
CA LYS A 5 -1.77 -8.04 4.59
C LYS A 5 -2.86 -6.98 4.65
N GLY A 6 -2.56 -5.72 4.37
CA GLY A 6 -3.56 -4.68 4.59
C GLY A 6 -3.29 -3.41 3.82
N THR A 7 -4.12 -2.42 4.08
CA THR A 7 -4.05 -1.12 3.42
C THR A 7 -4.44 0.00 4.37
N ASN A 8 -4.03 1.21 4.02
CA ASN A 8 -4.44 2.42 4.72
C ASN A 8 -5.82 2.86 4.20
N HIS A 9 -6.70 3.17 5.15
CA HIS A 9 -8.04 3.69 4.93
C HIS A 9 -8.03 5.21 5.16
N VAL A 10 -8.61 5.92 4.20
CA VAL A 10 -8.82 7.36 4.21
C VAL A 10 -10.30 7.64 4.00
N PRO A 11 -10.80 8.85 4.35
CA PRO A 11 -12.20 9.17 4.13
C PRO A 11 -12.65 8.99 2.68
N LEU A 12 -13.91 8.59 2.49
CA LEU A 12 -14.43 8.11 1.20
C LEU A 12 -15.04 9.21 0.33
N ASP A 13 -15.30 10.38 0.91
CA ASP A 13 -15.72 11.59 0.21
C ASP A 13 -15.13 12.79 0.97
N ALA A 14 -14.73 13.84 0.25
CA ALA A 14 -14.36 15.11 0.87
C ALA A 14 -15.50 15.69 1.73
N LEU A 15 -16.74 15.29 1.45
CA LEU A 15 -17.90 15.52 2.29
C LEU A 15 -18.26 14.24 3.06
N HIS A 16 -17.61 14.02 4.20
CA HIS A 16 -17.70 12.80 5.03
C HIS A 16 -19.13 12.30 5.33
N GLY A 17 -20.13 13.17 5.34
CA GLY A 17 -21.53 12.76 5.42
C GLY A 17 -22.01 11.85 4.28
N ARG A 18 -21.20 11.66 3.23
CA ARG A 18 -21.44 10.75 2.10
C ARG A 18 -20.67 9.44 2.19
N ASP A 19 -19.77 9.26 3.17
CA ASP A 19 -18.90 8.08 3.28
C ASP A 19 -19.71 6.77 3.33
N ASN A 20 -20.85 6.78 4.04
CA ASN A 20 -21.76 5.63 4.11
C ASN A 20 -22.24 5.11 2.74
N ARG A 21 -22.20 5.92 1.68
CA ARG A 21 -22.56 5.49 0.31
C ARG A 21 -21.50 4.58 -0.33
N HIS A 22 -20.30 4.56 0.22
CA HIS A 22 -19.14 3.89 -0.34
C HIS A 22 -18.59 2.80 0.58
N LEU A 23 -19.03 2.77 1.84
CA LEU A 23 -18.53 1.88 2.88
C LEU A 23 -18.60 0.39 2.50
N ASP A 24 -19.77 -0.09 2.08
CA ASP A 24 -19.95 -1.51 1.74
C ASP A 24 -19.08 -1.93 0.54
N THR A 25 -18.99 -1.07 -0.48
CA THR A 25 -18.14 -1.30 -1.64
C THR A 25 -16.67 -1.37 -1.25
N LEU A 26 -16.21 -0.42 -0.43
CA LEU A 26 -14.84 -0.37 0.07
C LEU A 26 -14.48 -1.64 0.87
N LEU A 27 -15.31 -2.01 1.83
CA LEU A 27 -15.03 -3.15 2.71
C LEU A 27 -15.13 -4.48 1.95
N SER A 28 -16.03 -4.57 0.97
CA SER A 28 -16.09 -5.71 0.04
C SER A 28 -14.84 -5.82 -0.82
N MET A 29 -14.34 -4.70 -1.35
CA MET A 29 -13.06 -4.65 -2.08
C MET A 29 -11.87 -5.02 -1.18
N THR A 30 -11.87 -4.56 0.07
CA THR A 30 -10.83 -4.90 1.05
C THR A 30 -10.78 -6.40 1.31
N ALA A 31 -11.95 -7.02 1.53
CA ALA A 31 -12.06 -8.46 1.72
C ALA A 31 -11.68 -9.24 0.44
N ASP A 32 -12.10 -8.78 -0.75
CA ASP A 32 -11.76 -9.39 -2.04
C ASP A 32 -10.26 -9.35 -2.34
N LEU A 33 -9.56 -8.29 -1.91
CA LEU A 33 -8.10 -8.21 -1.97
C LEU A 33 -7.40 -9.15 -0.98
N ASN A 34 -8.14 -9.84 -0.11
CA ASN A 34 -7.62 -10.66 0.98
C ASN A 34 -6.78 -9.85 1.98
N CYS A 35 -7.18 -8.60 2.23
CA CYS A 35 -6.64 -7.79 3.31
C CYS A 35 -7.25 -8.22 4.65
N ASN A 36 -6.40 -8.45 5.64
CA ASN A 36 -6.79 -8.81 7.01
C ASN A 36 -6.63 -7.66 8.01
N MET A 37 -6.18 -6.48 7.57
CA MET A 37 -6.11 -5.29 8.39
C MET A 37 -6.35 -4.01 7.58
N LEU A 38 -7.08 -3.07 8.16
CA LEU A 38 -7.16 -1.67 7.74
C LEU A 38 -6.50 -0.78 8.80
N ARG A 39 -5.71 0.18 8.35
CA ARG A 39 -5.26 1.29 9.21
C ARG A 39 -6.12 2.51 8.95
N ILE A 40 -6.88 2.95 9.95
CA ILE A 40 -7.60 4.22 9.92
C ILE A 40 -6.55 5.31 10.13
N TRP A 41 -6.22 6.02 9.06
CA TRP A 41 -5.15 7.01 9.05
C TRP A 41 -5.52 8.27 9.85
N GLY A 42 -4.58 8.77 10.63
CA GLY A 42 -4.79 9.82 11.63
C GLY A 42 -5.14 11.23 11.11
N GLY A 43 -5.10 11.53 9.82
CA GLY A 43 -5.62 12.81 9.31
C GLY A 43 -7.04 12.72 8.74
N GLY A 44 -7.71 11.57 8.90
CA GLY A 44 -9.08 11.35 8.48
C GLY A 44 -10.10 11.73 9.56
N VAL A 45 -11.13 10.89 9.69
CA VAL A 45 -12.16 11.00 10.73
C VAL A 45 -12.30 9.68 11.47
N TYR A 46 -12.84 9.72 12.70
CA TYR A 46 -13.32 8.51 13.34
C TYR A 46 -14.52 7.98 12.56
N GLU A 47 -14.43 6.75 12.06
CA GLU A 47 -15.46 6.17 11.20
C GLU A 47 -16.80 5.94 11.94
N THR A 48 -17.84 5.66 11.17
CA THR A 48 -19.17 5.32 11.70
C THR A 48 -19.17 3.96 12.40
N ASP A 49 -20.10 3.71 13.32
CA ASP A 49 -20.19 2.40 14.00
C ASP A 49 -20.36 1.25 12.98
N THR A 50 -21.09 1.51 11.89
CA THR A 50 -21.28 0.57 10.76
C THR A 50 -19.97 0.12 10.14
N PHE A 51 -18.94 0.99 10.06
CA PHE A 51 -17.62 0.60 9.57
C PHE A 51 -17.01 -0.50 10.45
N TYR A 52 -17.04 -0.32 11.77
CA TYR A 52 -16.43 -1.25 12.71
C TYR A 52 -17.25 -2.53 12.85
N ASP A 53 -18.58 -2.44 12.86
CA ASP A 53 -19.48 -3.59 12.80
C ASP A 53 -19.16 -4.47 11.58
N ARG A 54 -18.96 -3.83 10.42
CA ARG A 54 -18.65 -4.57 9.20
C ARG A 54 -17.24 -5.15 9.19
N CYS A 55 -16.27 -4.48 9.79
CA CYS A 55 -14.94 -5.05 10.02
C CYS A 55 -14.98 -6.26 10.97
N ASP A 56 -15.82 -6.22 12.02
CA ASP A 56 -16.06 -7.35 12.92
C ASP A 56 -16.62 -8.56 12.14
N GLU A 57 -17.63 -8.35 11.29
CA GLU A 57 -18.25 -9.39 10.46
C GLU A 57 -17.28 -10.00 9.43
N LEU A 58 -16.47 -9.16 8.79
CA LEU A 58 -15.54 -9.58 7.74
C LEU A 58 -14.23 -10.16 8.28
N GLY A 59 -13.97 -10.03 9.59
CA GLY A 59 -12.70 -10.44 10.20
C GLY A 59 -11.51 -9.57 9.77
N ILE A 60 -11.77 -8.29 9.47
CA ILE A 60 -10.74 -7.31 9.09
C ILE A 60 -10.31 -6.59 10.36
N MET A 61 -9.04 -6.76 10.77
CA MET A 61 -8.51 -6.06 11.94
C MET A 61 -8.38 -4.56 11.68
N VAL A 62 -8.50 -3.77 12.73
CA VAL A 62 -8.36 -2.31 12.67
C VAL A 62 -7.16 -1.87 13.49
N TRP A 63 -6.19 -1.26 12.81
CA TRP A 63 -5.23 -0.34 13.40
C TRP A 63 -5.88 1.03 13.41
N HIS A 64 -6.05 1.63 14.58
CA HIS A 64 -6.76 2.90 14.72
C HIS A 64 -5.82 4.01 15.21
N ASP A 65 -5.50 4.97 14.33
CA ASP A 65 -4.84 6.22 14.76
C ASP A 65 -5.87 7.11 15.48
N PHE A 66 -5.48 7.84 16.53
CA PHE A 66 -6.22 9.05 16.90
C PHE A 66 -6.04 10.11 15.81
N MET A 67 -6.98 11.06 15.71
CA MET A 67 -7.08 11.99 14.56
C MET A 67 -6.05 13.12 14.62
N PHE A 68 -4.78 12.75 14.63
CA PHE A 68 -3.60 13.59 14.50
C PHE A 68 -2.73 13.06 13.36
N GLY A 69 -2.27 13.94 12.47
CA GLY A 69 -1.40 13.54 11.37
C GLY A 69 -0.55 14.66 10.79
N CYS A 70 0.70 14.35 10.45
CA CYS A 70 1.61 15.17 9.66
C CYS A 70 1.88 16.57 10.23
N ALA A 71 1.71 16.78 11.55
CA ALA A 71 1.77 18.11 12.15
C ALA A 71 2.25 18.11 13.60
N LEU A 72 2.72 19.27 14.07
CA LEU A 72 3.03 19.51 15.48
C LEU A 72 1.85 20.24 16.14
N TYR A 73 1.14 19.53 17.01
CA TYR A 73 -0.09 20.03 17.63
C TYR A 73 0.19 20.85 18.91
N PRO A 74 -0.71 21.77 19.31
CA PRO A 74 -0.56 22.54 20.54
C PRO A 74 -0.39 21.67 21.79
N GLN A 75 0.55 22.03 22.67
CA GLN A 75 0.86 21.29 23.91
C GLN A 75 0.29 21.97 25.17
N THR A 76 -0.64 22.92 25.02
CA THR A 76 -1.22 23.69 26.12
C THR A 76 -2.23 22.86 26.91
N GLU A 77 -2.35 23.13 28.22
CA GLU A 77 -3.28 22.41 29.10
C GLU A 77 -4.72 22.38 28.58
N ASP A 78 -5.21 23.48 28.00
CA ASP A 78 -6.57 23.53 27.48
C ASP A 78 -6.77 22.73 26.19
N PHE A 79 -5.74 22.59 25.36
CA PHE A 79 -5.79 21.67 24.22
C PHE A 79 -5.74 20.21 24.71
N LEU A 80 -4.82 19.89 25.62
CA LEU A 80 -4.69 18.53 26.18
C LEU A 80 -5.97 18.06 26.90
N LYS A 81 -6.70 18.95 27.58
CA LYS A 81 -8.02 18.67 28.16
C LYS A 81 -9.05 18.31 27.09
N GLN A 82 -9.04 19.00 25.94
CA GLN A 82 -9.95 18.70 24.82
C GLN A 82 -9.61 17.35 24.19
N VAL A 83 -8.33 17.09 23.93
CA VAL A 83 -7.85 15.80 23.43
C VAL A 83 -8.24 14.66 24.36
N ARG A 84 -8.05 14.83 25.67
CA ARG A 84 -8.48 13.84 26.67
C ARG A 84 -9.97 13.55 26.57
N LYS A 85 -10.80 14.60 26.50
CA LYS A 85 -12.26 14.44 26.40
C LYS A 85 -12.66 13.70 25.13
N GLU A 86 -12.06 14.03 23.99
CA GLU A 86 -12.28 13.35 22.72
C GLU A 86 -11.89 11.88 22.80
N ALA A 87 -10.66 11.60 23.24
CA ALA A 87 -10.14 10.24 23.36
C ALA A 87 -10.99 9.37 24.30
N GLU A 88 -11.49 9.93 25.41
CA GLU A 88 -12.39 9.20 26.31
C GLU A 88 -13.71 8.79 25.63
N VAL A 89 -14.27 9.65 24.77
CA VAL A 89 -15.50 9.35 24.03
C VAL A 89 -15.23 8.28 22.98
N VAL A 90 -14.18 8.46 22.19
CA VAL A 90 -13.79 7.54 21.10
C VAL A 90 -13.48 6.15 21.65
N VAL A 91 -12.65 6.05 22.68
CA VAL A 91 -12.26 4.74 23.25
C VAL A 91 -13.49 4.05 23.85
N LYS A 92 -14.36 4.76 24.57
CA LYS A 92 -15.60 4.15 25.10
C LYS A 92 -16.51 3.64 23.99
N ARG A 93 -16.62 4.39 22.88
CA ARG A 93 -17.39 3.99 21.70
C ARG A 93 -16.82 2.74 21.06
N LEU A 94 -15.51 2.69 20.82
CA LEU A 94 -14.93 1.69 19.91
C LEU A 94 -14.35 0.43 20.58
N ARG A 95 -14.00 0.48 21.88
CA ARG A 95 -13.29 -0.62 22.57
C ARG A 95 -14.00 -1.98 22.58
N HIS A 96 -15.29 -2.03 22.25
CA HIS A 96 -16.09 -3.25 22.28
C HIS A 96 -16.02 -4.04 20.96
N HIS A 97 -15.57 -3.43 19.87
CA HIS A 97 -15.41 -4.10 18.57
C HIS A 97 -14.26 -5.11 18.59
N ALA A 98 -14.50 -6.29 18.03
CA ALA A 98 -13.53 -7.38 17.98
C ALA A 98 -12.38 -7.10 17.01
N CYS A 99 -12.64 -6.34 15.94
CA CYS A 99 -11.70 -5.94 14.90
C CYS A 99 -10.59 -5.04 15.45
N MET A 100 -10.87 -4.23 16.47
CA MET A 100 -9.88 -3.31 17.04
C MET A 100 -8.66 -4.07 17.55
N ALA A 101 -7.52 -3.86 16.89
CA ALA A 101 -6.28 -4.61 17.13
C ALA A 101 -5.17 -3.75 17.75
N LEU A 102 -5.11 -2.46 17.38
CA LEU A 102 -4.06 -1.54 17.81
C LEU A 102 -4.62 -0.11 17.88
N TRP A 103 -4.29 0.60 18.96
CA TRP A 103 -4.42 2.06 19.01
C TRP A 103 -3.09 2.70 18.66
N SER A 104 -3.12 3.77 17.88
CA SER A 104 -1.95 4.54 17.49
C SER A 104 -2.18 6.02 17.77
N GLY A 105 -1.15 6.73 18.22
CA GLY A 105 -1.29 8.11 18.68
C GLY A 105 -1.48 9.12 17.56
N ASN A 106 -0.83 8.91 16.41
CA ASN A 106 -0.85 9.83 15.28
C ASN A 106 -0.21 9.20 14.03
N ASN A 107 -0.39 9.87 12.90
CA ASN A 107 0.38 9.68 11.68
C ASN A 107 1.58 10.64 11.60
N GLU A 108 2.79 10.11 11.47
CA GLU A 108 4.02 10.81 11.09
C GLU A 108 4.45 12.02 11.94
N ASN A 109 3.82 12.32 13.09
CA ASN A 109 4.19 13.52 13.85
C ASN A 109 5.64 13.45 14.35
N ASP A 110 6.15 12.26 14.68
CA ASP A 110 7.54 12.07 15.12
C ASP A 110 8.55 12.45 14.04
N VAL A 111 8.26 12.11 12.78
CA VAL A 111 9.11 12.42 11.62
C VAL A 111 8.83 13.81 11.06
N ALA A 112 7.63 14.37 11.29
CA ALA A 112 7.25 15.72 10.87
C ALA A 112 8.13 16.81 11.51
N HIS A 113 8.77 16.52 12.65
CA HIS A 113 9.79 17.38 13.24
C HIS A 113 10.90 17.75 12.23
N ASP A 114 11.27 16.84 11.33
CA ASP A 114 12.34 17.06 10.35
C ASP A 114 11.86 17.80 9.09
N TRP A 115 10.53 17.92 8.89
CA TRP A 115 9.95 18.69 7.78
C TRP A 115 9.98 20.20 8.03
N PHE A 116 10.05 20.61 9.29
CA PHE A 116 10.09 22.00 9.70
C PHE A 116 11.45 22.34 10.31
N PRO A 117 12.31 23.14 9.64
CA PRO A 117 13.68 23.38 10.08
C PRO A 117 13.82 23.85 11.54
N LEU A 118 12.88 24.68 12.02
CA LEU A 118 12.85 25.20 13.39
C LEU A 118 12.55 24.13 14.45
N HIS A 119 11.97 22.99 14.07
CA HIS A 119 11.52 21.94 14.98
C HIS A 119 12.35 20.65 14.91
N SER A 120 13.29 20.55 13.98
CA SER A 120 14.14 19.37 13.75
C SER A 120 14.93 18.90 14.98
N LYS A 121 15.24 19.82 15.91
CA LYS A 121 15.96 19.52 17.16
C LYS A 121 15.07 19.21 18.34
N LEU A 122 13.75 19.39 18.23
CA LEU A 122 12.82 19.03 19.29
C LEU A 122 12.75 17.51 19.40
N ASN A 123 12.64 17.03 20.63
CA ASN A 123 12.48 15.61 20.90
C ASN A 123 11.01 15.22 20.74
N PRO A 124 10.65 14.33 19.78
CA PRO A 124 9.26 13.90 19.63
C PRO A 124 8.71 13.19 20.89
N ASN A 125 9.59 12.68 21.76
CA ASN A 125 9.18 12.05 23.01
C ASN A 125 8.68 13.06 24.07
N ASP A 126 8.78 14.37 23.82
CA ASP A 126 8.18 15.41 24.65
C ASP A 126 6.71 15.70 24.27
N ASP A 127 6.17 15.07 23.21
CA ASP A 127 4.77 15.23 22.81
C ASP A 127 3.81 14.64 23.85
N ARG A 128 3.16 15.51 24.61
CA ARG A 128 2.29 15.12 25.73
C ARG A 128 1.01 14.45 25.25
N ILE A 129 0.53 14.76 24.05
CA ILE A 129 -0.66 14.12 23.48
C ILE A 129 -0.45 12.60 23.43
N SER A 130 0.58 12.15 22.72
CA SER A 130 0.84 10.73 22.49
C SER A 130 1.64 10.05 23.60
N ARG A 131 2.41 10.77 24.41
CA ARG A 131 3.23 10.16 25.48
C ARG A 131 2.57 10.19 26.85
N GLU A 132 1.64 11.11 27.09
CA GLU A 132 0.97 11.29 28.38
C GLU A 132 -0.54 11.03 28.26
N ILE A 133 -1.26 11.84 27.49
CA ILE A 133 -2.73 11.91 27.50
C ILE A 133 -3.38 10.65 26.94
N LEU A 134 -3.08 10.29 25.69
CA LEU A 134 -3.65 9.13 25.01
C LEU A 134 -3.37 7.81 25.75
N PRO A 135 -2.12 7.48 26.14
CA PRO A 135 -1.85 6.24 26.86
C PRO A 135 -2.48 6.23 28.26
N GLU A 136 -2.66 7.37 28.94
CA GLU A 136 -3.39 7.42 30.20
C GLU A 136 -4.88 7.07 30.02
N VAL A 137 -5.52 7.63 28.99
CA VAL A 137 -6.91 7.31 28.64
C VAL A 137 -7.06 5.81 28.34
N LEU A 138 -6.16 5.25 27.52
CA LEU A 138 -6.18 3.83 27.16
C LEU A 138 -5.95 2.92 28.38
N ARG A 139 -4.99 3.23 29.26
CA ARG A 139 -4.78 2.45 30.50
C ARG A 139 -6.03 2.35 31.37
N ARG A 140 -6.89 3.39 31.36
CA ARG A 140 -8.13 3.41 32.15
C ARG A 140 -9.31 2.76 31.43
N LEU A 141 -9.40 2.92 30.11
CA LEU A 141 -10.62 2.59 29.36
C LEU A 141 -10.48 1.36 28.44
N ASP A 142 -9.28 1.01 28.00
CA ASP A 142 -8.99 -0.15 27.16
C ASP A 142 -7.57 -0.71 27.42
N PRO A 143 -7.28 -1.22 28.64
CA PRO A 143 -5.92 -1.62 29.04
C PRO A 143 -5.41 -2.90 28.35
N LEU A 144 -6.25 -3.59 27.57
CA LEU A 144 -5.91 -4.87 26.95
C LEU A 144 -5.31 -4.73 25.56
N ARG A 145 -5.53 -3.61 24.87
CA ARG A 145 -5.00 -3.37 23.53
C ARG A 145 -3.66 -2.63 23.58
N SER A 146 -2.79 -3.01 22.65
CA SER A 146 -1.50 -2.33 22.47
C SER A 146 -1.69 -0.89 22.04
N TYR A 147 -0.70 -0.06 22.36
CA TYR A 147 -0.63 1.34 21.96
C TYR A 147 0.71 1.66 21.29
N LEU A 148 0.67 2.29 20.12
CA LEU A 148 1.82 2.82 19.40
C LEU A 148 1.80 4.36 19.45
N PRO A 149 2.81 5.06 20.00
CA PRO A 149 2.73 6.52 20.15
C PRO A 149 2.65 7.32 18.84
N SER A 150 3.28 6.83 17.76
CA SER A 150 3.30 7.46 16.44
C SER A 150 3.60 6.40 15.38
N SER A 151 3.16 6.61 14.15
CA SER A 151 3.50 5.77 12.98
C SER A 151 4.19 6.65 11.94
N PRO A 152 5.52 6.56 11.72
CA PRO A 152 6.49 5.73 12.44
C PRO A 152 6.85 6.24 13.84
N TYR A 153 7.16 5.32 14.76
CA TYR A 153 7.53 5.68 16.14
C TYR A 153 9.04 5.89 16.34
N VAL A 154 9.44 7.08 16.79
CA VAL A 154 10.81 7.40 17.20
C VAL A 154 10.94 7.38 18.72
N SER A 155 11.39 6.25 19.26
CA SER A 155 11.65 6.12 20.70
C SER A 155 12.78 7.03 21.20
N GLN A 156 12.80 7.32 22.50
CA GLN A 156 13.85 8.11 23.15
C GLN A 156 15.27 7.62 22.81
N LYS A 157 15.49 6.31 22.80
CA LYS A 157 16.81 5.71 22.49
C LYS A 157 17.21 5.94 21.03
N VAL A 158 16.25 5.88 20.11
CA VAL A 158 16.48 6.12 18.68
C VAL A 158 16.76 7.61 18.44
N PHE A 159 16.02 8.50 19.12
CA PHE A 159 16.25 9.93 19.09
C PHE A 159 17.66 10.31 19.56
N GLU A 160 18.08 9.81 20.73
CA GLU A 160 19.42 10.07 21.31
C GLU A 160 20.58 9.60 20.42
N ARG A 161 20.32 8.67 19.50
CA ARG A 161 21.28 8.14 18.52
C ARG A 161 21.19 8.80 17.15
N GLY A 162 20.39 9.87 17.02
CA GLY A 162 20.25 10.65 15.80
C GLY A 162 19.20 10.13 14.81
N LYS A 163 18.11 9.51 15.29
CA LYS A 163 16.94 9.10 14.49
C LYS A 163 17.27 8.19 13.30
N LYS A 164 18.20 7.25 13.46
CA LYS A 164 18.58 6.33 12.38
C LYS A 164 17.39 5.45 11.99
N THR A 165 16.96 5.54 10.73
CA THR A 165 15.84 4.75 10.18
C THR A 165 16.07 3.24 10.32
N SER A 166 17.33 2.79 10.33
CA SER A 166 17.68 1.38 10.56
C SER A 166 17.36 0.84 11.96
N GLU A 167 17.08 1.72 12.92
CA GLU A 167 16.69 1.36 14.29
C GLU A 167 15.17 1.43 14.50
N ILE A 168 14.39 1.78 13.46
CA ILE A 168 12.93 1.86 13.52
C ILE A 168 12.33 0.56 12.92
N PRO A 169 11.62 -0.26 13.72
CA PRO A 169 11.13 -1.56 13.26
C PRO A 169 9.90 -1.46 12.36
N GLU A 170 9.14 -0.38 12.46
CA GLU A 170 7.99 -0.06 11.62
C GLU A 170 8.29 1.25 10.91
N ASP A 171 8.06 1.33 9.59
CA ASP A 171 8.48 2.48 8.79
C ASP A 171 7.50 2.80 7.65
N HIS A 172 7.54 4.06 7.21
CA HIS A 172 6.83 4.57 6.04
C HIS A 172 7.82 4.68 4.88
N LEU A 173 7.76 3.73 3.94
CA LEU A 173 8.73 3.63 2.84
C LEU A 173 8.33 4.48 1.64
N TRP A 174 8.19 5.79 1.85
CA TRP A 174 7.85 6.71 0.77
C TRP A 174 9.02 6.98 -0.17
N GLY A 175 10.23 7.16 0.37
CA GLY A 175 11.46 7.23 -0.42
C GLY A 175 11.44 8.26 -1.56
N PRO A 176 12.35 8.09 -2.54
CA PRO A 176 12.37 8.90 -3.76
C PRO A 176 11.21 8.58 -4.73
N ARG A 177 10.46 7.48 -4.51
CA ARG A 177 9.44 6.98 -5.46
C ARG A 177 9.98 6.80 -6.89
N ASP A 178 11.28 6.49 -6.99
CA ASP A 178 12.02 6.17 -8.21
C ASP A 178 11.83 4.69 -8.57
N ASP A 179 12.90 3.99 -8.91
CA ASP A 179 12.91 2.56 -9.11
C ASP A 179 12.39 1.77 -7.88
N PHE A 180 11.20 1.16 -7.99
CA PHE A 180 10.61 0.31 -6.95
C PHE A 180 11.45 -0.92 -6.57
N LYS A 181 12.39 -1.37 -7.42
CA LYS A 181 13.40 -2.40 -7.13
C LYS A 181 14.76 -1.81 -6.72
N GLY A 182 14.85 -0.50 -6.53
CA GLY A 182 16.06 0.21 -6.17
C GLY A 182 16.54 -0.07 -4.73
N PRO A 183 17.77 0.34 -4.37
CA PRO A 183 18.37 0.14 -3.05
C PRO A 183 17.53 0.65 -1.88
N PHE A 184 16.75 1.73 -2.06
CA PHE A 184 15.90 2.28 -1.01
C PHE A 184 14.88 1.25 -0.50
N TYR A 185 14.13 0.64 -1.42
CA TYR A 185 13.14 -0.39 -1.09
C TYR A 185 13.82 -1.72 -0.76
N THR A 186 14.87 -2.07 -1.50
CA THR A 186 15.47 -3.40 -1.37
C THR A 186 16.24 -3.56 -0.07
N ASN A 187 16.94 -2.52 0.38
CA ASN A 187 17.75 -2.55 1.60
C ASN A 187 16.98 -2.10 2.85
N SER A 188 15.68 -1.81 2.74
CA SER A 188 14.88 -1.39 3.88
C SER A 188 14.96 -2.42 5.03
N PRO A 189 15.37 -2.00 6.24
CA PRO A 189 15.47 -2.87 7.41
C PRO A 189 14.13 -3.09 8.12
N ALA A 190 13.05 -2.42 7.69
CA ALA A 190 11.74 -2.45 8.34
C ALA A 190 11.25 -3.90 8.58
N HIS A 191 10.76 -4.17 9.79
CA HIS A 191 10.07 -5.41 10.14
C HIS A 191 8.59 -5.37 9.77
N PHE A 192 8.00 -4.19 9.80
CA PHE A 192 6.64 -3.90 9.40
C PHE A 192 6.66 -2.62 8.57
N VAL A 193 5.86 -2.55 7.52
CA VAL A 193 5.64 -1.29 6.80
C VAL A 193 4.20 -0.91 6.96
N SER A 194 3.95 0.26 7.57
CA SER A 194 2.59 0.75 7.75
C SER A 194 2.17 1.73 6.65
N GLU A 195 3.11 2.24 5.85
CA GLU A 195 2.83 2.97 4.61
C GLU A 195 3.87 2.72 3.53
N ILE A 196 3.38 2.46 2.32
CA ILE A 196 4.17 2.43 1.08
C ILE A 196 3.18 2.51 -0.09
N GLY A 197 3.50 3.30 -1.10
CA GLY A 197 2.62 3.48 -2.26
C GLY A 197 3.40 3.83 -3.52
N TYR A 198 2.69 3.79 -4.64
CA TYR A 198 3.23 4.14 -5.95
C TYR A 198 2.10 4.74 -6.80
N HIS A 199 2.38 5.79 -7.57
CA HIS A 199 1.36 6.50 -8.35
C HIS A 199 0.91 5.69 -9.57
N GLY A 200 -0.36 5.85 -9.94
CA GLY A 200 -0.90 5.35 -11.21
C GLY A 200 -2.11 6.17 -11.64
N ALA A 201 -2.29 6.36 -12.94
CA ALA A 201 -3.41 7.13 -13.45
C ALA A 201 -4.74 6.35 -13.30
N PRO A 202 -5.86 7.03 -13.00
CA PRO A 202 -7.20 6.47 -13.19
C PRO A 202 -7.45 6.06 -14.65
N CYS A 203 -8.51 5.29 -14.91
CA CYS A 203 -8.87 4.94 -16.28
C CYS A 203 -9.34 6.16 -17.09
N LEU A 204 -9.42 6.00 -18.41
CA LEU A 204 -9.80 7.08 -19.33
C LEU A 204 -11.17 7.68 -18.99
N GLU A 205 -12.14 6.84 -18.62
CA GLU A 205 -13.48 7.25 -18.26
C GLU A 205 -13.49 8.13 -17.00
N SER A 206 -12.65 7.81 -16.02
CA SER A 206 -12.50 8.61 -14.79
C SER A 206 -11.83 9.95 -15.08
N LEU A 207 -10.80 9.97 -15.93
CA LEU A 207 -10.14 11.20 -16.36
C LEU A 207 -11.12 12.11 -17.10
N LYS A 208 -11.89 11.57 -18.06
CA LYS A 208 -12.95 12.31 -18.78
C LYS A 208 -14.05 12.86 -17.87
N GLN A 209 -14.27 12.29 -16.68
CA GLN A 209 -15.24 12.80 -15.72
C GLN A 209 -14.70 13.94 -14.85
N MET A 210 -13.37 14.04 -14.70
CA MET A 210 -12.77 15.02 -13.79
C MET A 210 -11.94 16.10 -14.49
N ILE A 211 -11.58 15.94 -15.76
CA ILE A 211 -10.79 16.87 -16.58
C ILE A 211 -11.56 17.19 -17.87
N GLU A 212 -11.56 18.47 -18.25
CA GLU A 212 -12.21 18.95 -19.48
C GLU A 212 -11.49 18.44 -20.75
N PRO A 213 -12.20 18.21 -21.87
CA PRO A 213 -11.63 17.60 -23.08
C PRO A 213 -10.35 18.26 -23.61
N GLU A 214 -10.29 19.59 -23.59
CA GLU A 214 -9.14 20.40 -24.02
C GLU A 214 -7.93 20.31 -23.08
N HIS A 215 -8.14 19.93 -21.83
CA HIS A 215 -7.11 19.75 -20.79
C HIS A 215 -6.75 18.28 -20.56
N LEU A 216 -7.43 17.36 -21.26
CA LEU A 216 -7.29 15.94 -21.03
C LEU A 216 -5.88 15.43 -21.38
N TRP A 217 -5.26 16.01 -22.40
CA TRP A 217 -3.92 15.66 -22.85
C TRP A 217 -3.29 16.74 -23.76
N PRO A 218 -1.98 17.04 -23.64
CA PRO A 218 -0.99 16.45 -22.72
C PRO A 218 -1.14 16.95 -21.27
N PHE A 219 -0.62 16.18 -20.30
CA PHE A 219 -0.61 16.59 -18.89
C PHE A 219 0.39 17.71 -18.58
N GLU A 220 1.30 18.00 -19.51
CA GLU A 220 2.28 19.07 -19.42
C GLU A 220 2.52 19.70 -20.80
N ASN A 221 2.89 20.98 -20.81
CA ASN A 221 3.33 21.71 -22.00
C ASN A 221 4.56 22.55 -21.64
N ASP A 222 5.64 22.42 -22.40
CA ASP A 222 6.91 23.16 -22.19
C ASP A 222 7.46 23.11 -20.75
N GLY A 223 7.27 21.97 -20.06
CA GLY A 223 7.73 21.74 -18.69
C GLY A 223 6.73 22.16 -17.60
N GLU A 224 5.66 22.86 -17.97
CA GLU A 224 4.61 23.29 -17.05
C GLU A 224 3.47 22.27 -17.01
N ILE A 225 3.07 21.85 -15.80
CA ILE A 225 1.94 20.92 -15.62
C ILE A 225 0.62 21.64 -15.94
N ASP A 226 -0.27 20.96 -16.65
CA ASP A 226 -1.61 21.45 -16.96
C ASP A 226 -2.37 21.80 -15.66
N PRO A 227 -3.07 22.94 -15.57
CA PRO A 227 -3.76 23.37 -14.35
C PRO A 227 -4.80 22.38 -13.83
N GLN A 228 -5.49 21.64 -14.70
CA GLN A 228 -6.47 20.65 -14.25
C GLN A 228 -5.77 19.40 -13.73
N TRP A 229 -4.69 18.95 -14.37
CA TRP A 229 -3.85 17.87 -13.84
C TRP A 229 -3.25 18.22 -12.48
N ARG A 230 -2.75 19.45 -12.32
CA ARG A 230 -2.28 20.01 -11.03
C ARG A 230 -3.39 19.99 -9.97
N ALA A 231 -4.59 20.44 -10.32
CA ALA A 231 -5.73 20.42 -9.41
C ALA A 231 -6.13 19.00 -8.97
N LYS A 232 -5.89 17.98 -9.81
CA LYS A 232 -6.10 16.56 -9.46
C LYS A 232 -4.90 15.93 -8.73
N ALA A 233 -3.86 16.71 -8.42
CA ALA A 233 -2.66 16.28 -7.73
C ALA A 233 -2.46 16.98 -6.38
N ILE A 234 -3.56 17.25 -5.66
CA ILE A 234 -3.62 17.87 -4.31
C ILE A 234 -3.08 19.30 -4.18
N ALA A 235 -3.04 20.08 -5.27
CA ALA A 235 -2.72 21.50 -5.18
C ALA A 235 -3.73 22.23 -4.28
N SER A 236 -3.24 22.91 -3.25
CA SER A 236 -4.04 23.64 -2.27
C SER A 236 -4.52 24.98 -2.80
N PHE A 237 -3.74 25.59 -3.72
CA PHE A 237 -4.04 26.86 -4.36
C PHE A 237 -3.79 26.79 -5.88
N PRO A 238 -4.48 27.61 -6.69
CA PRO A 238 -4.31 27.60 -8.15
C PRO A 238 -2.86 27.85 -8.61
N ASP A 239 -2.13 28.70 -7.88
CA ASP A 239 -0.76 29.12 -8.20
C ASP A 239 0.31 28.32 -7.43
N GLU A 240 -0.07 27.27 -6.70
CA GLU A 240 0.86 26.45 -5.94
C GLU A 240 1.52 25.37 -6.81
N SER A 241 2.84 25.40 -6.93
CA SER A 241 3.61 24.39 -7.68
C SER A 241 4.27 23.32 -6.80
N LEU A 242 4.12 23.39 -5.47
CA LEU A 242 4.73 22.45 -4.52
C LEU A 242 4.36 20.99 -4.83
N HIS A 243 3.14 20.78 -5.33
CA HIS A 243 2.58 19.47 -5.63
C HIS A 243 2.67 19.09 -7.12
N ASP A 244 3.19 19.96 -8.00
CA ASP A 244 3.38 19.67 -9.44
C ASP A 244 4.28 18.44 -9.65
N GLY A 245 5.18 18.21 -8.69
CA GLY A 245 6.05 17.03 -8.65
C GLY A 245 5.28 15.70 -8.64
N ARG A 246 4.02 15.64 -8.20
CA ARG A 246 3.24 14.38 -8.12
C ARG A 246 2.90 13.80 -9.49
N ILE A 247 2.51 14.64 -10.45
CA ILE A 247 2.22 14.19 -11.82
C ILE A 247 3.52 13.82 -12.54
N ARG A 248 4.55 14.68 -12.43
CA ARG A 248 5.87 14.38 -13.00
C ARG A 248 6.47 13.13 -12.41
N LEU A 249 6.30 12.89 -11.11
CA LEU A 249 6.74 11.67 -10.44
C LEU A 249 6.14 10.43 -11.11
N MET A 250 4.83 10.41 -11.36
CA MET A 250 4.17 9.30 -12.05
C MET A 250 4.75 9.08 -13.46
N ALA A 251 5.01 10.16 -14.21
CA ALA A 251 5.64 10.07 -15.52
C ALA A 251 7.09 9.55 -15.43
N ASN A 252 7.86 9.97 -14.43
CA ASN A 252 9.22 9.49 -14.18
C ASN A 252 9.23 8.00 -13.84
N GLN A 253 8.26 7.51 -13.07
CA GLN A 253 8.11 6.09 -12.76
C GLN A 253 7.87 5.25 -14.01
N VAL A 254 7.15 5.80 -15.00
CA VAL A 254 6.95 5.17 -16.32
C VAL A 254 8.26 5.17 -17.12
N SER A 255 8.97 6.31 -17.15
CA SER A 255 10.28 6.42 -17.80
C SER A 255 11.33 5.49 -17.19
N ILE A 256 11.38 5.33 -15.87
CA ILE A 256 12.31 4.40 -15.21
C ILE A 256 12.03 2.95 -15.60
N LEU A 257 10.76 2.58 -15.74
CA LEU A 257 10.38 1.21 -16.06
C LEU A 257 10.56 0.86 -17.55
N PHE A 258 10.26 1.82 -18.45
CA PHE A 258 10.14 1.57 -19.89
C PHE A 258 11.04 2.44 -20.79
N ASP A 259 11.81 3.37 -20.23
CA ASP A 259 12.62 4.37 -20.95
C ASP A 259 11.81 5.18 -21.99
N VAL A 260 10.52 5.38 -21.70
CA VAL A 260 9.60 6.17 -22.51
C VAL A 260 8.56 6.79 -21.60
N ILE A 261 8.08 7.99 -21.95
CA ILE A 261 6.82 8.55 -21.47
C ILE A 261 5.92 8.63 -22.71
N PRO A 262 4.85 7.81 -22.80
CA PRO A 262 4.01 7.83 -24.00
C PRO A 262 3.43 9.22 -24.27
N ASP A 263 3.37 9.59 -25.54
CA ASP A 263 2.87 10.88 -26.03
C ASP A 263 1.35 10.88 -26.29
N GLN A 264 0.70 9.74 -26.06
CA GLN A 264 -0.74 9.57 -26.15
C GLN A 264 -1.30 9.16 -24.79
N LEU A 265 -2.50 9.66 -24.48
CA LEU A 265 -3.15 9.48 -23.19
C LEU A 265 -3.38 8.01 -22.82
N GLU A 266 -3.96 7.19 -23.69
CA GLU A 266 -4.29 5.79 -23.35
C GLU A 266 -3.04 4.94 -23.13
N PRO A 267 -1.98 5.00 -23.97
CA PRO A 267 -0.69 4.40 -23.66
C PRO A 267 -0.07 4.90 -22.36
N PHE A 268 -0.18 6.19 -22.03
CA PHE A 268 0.32 6.74 -20.76
C PHE A 268 -0.43 6.18 -19.54
N ILE A 269 -1.77 6.13 -19.61
CA ILE A 269 -2.61 5.50 -18.58
C ILE A 269 -2.17 4.05 -18.39
N GLN A 270 -2.07 3.27 -19.48
CA GLN A 270 -1.67 1.87 -19.43
C GLN A 270 -0.28 1.70 -18.79
N ALA A 271 0.72 2.46 -19.25
CA ALA A 271 2.07 2.39 -18.72
C ALA A 271 2.16 2.76 -17.24
N SER A 272 1.44 3.80 -16.82
CA SER A 272 1.39 4.21 -15.39
C SER A 272 0.74 3.16 -14.51
N GLN A 273 -0.36 2.53 -14.97
CA GLN A 273 -1.02 1.47 -14.21
C GLN A 273 -0.17 0.19 -14.14
N ILE A 274 0.59 -0.15 -15.19
CA ILE A 274 1.56 -1.25 -15.13
C ILE A 274 2.66 -0.95 -14.13
N SER A 275 3.22 0.26 -14.17
CA SER A 275 4.28 0.67 -13.24
C SER A 275 3.81 0.60 -11.78
N GLN A 276 2.60 1.10 -11.49
CA GLN A 276 1.96 0.96 -10.19
C GLN A 276 1.76 -0.51 -9.80
N ALA A 277 1.22 -1.33 -10.71
CA ALA A 277 0.88 -2.72 -10.42
C ALA A 277 2.12 -3.57 -10.09
N GLU A 278 3.21 -3.42 -10.87
CA GLU A 278 4.48 -4.10 -10.62
C GLU A 278 5.15 -3.63 -9.33
N ALA A 279 5.10 -2.33 -9.01
CA ALA A 279 5.64 -1.79 -7.76
C ALA A 279 4.90 -2.36 -6.54
N MET A 280 3.57 -2.28 -6.53
CA MET A 280 2.73 -2.78 -5.43
C MET A 280 2.90 -4.29 -5.25
N LYS A 281 2.94 -5.03 -6.36
CA LYS A 281 3.25 -6.46 -6.38
C LYS A 281 4.60 -6.74 -5.72
N PHE A 282 5.65 -6.06 -6.17
CA PHE A 282 7.00 -6.24 -5.63
C PHE A 282 7.07 -5.95 -4.13
N PHE A 283 6.46 -4.86 -3.67
CA PHE A 283 6.44 -4.51 -2.25
C PHE A 283 5.76 -5.60 -1.40
N ILE A 284 4.58 -6.07 -1.81
CA ILE A 284 3.86 -7.11 -1.06
C ILE A 284 4.65 -8.43 -1.07
N GLU A 285 5.13 -8.86 -2.24
CA GLU A 285 5.87 -10.11 -2.36
C GLU A 285 7.15 -10.10 -1.52
N ARG A 286 7.92 -8.99 -1.55
CA ARG A 286 9.13 -8.84 -0.73
C ARG A 286 8.84 -9.04 0.76
N PHE A 287 7.75 -8.46 1.24
CA PHE A 287 7.36 -8.59 2.65
C PHE A 287 6.88 -9.99 2.99
N ARG A 288 6.08 -10.62 2.13
CA ARG A 288 5.61 -12.00 2.32
C ARG A 288 6.76 -13.00 2.26
N MET A 289 7.64 -12.91 1.26
CA MET A 289 8.83 -13.76 1.14
C MET A 289 9.76 -13.63 2.35
N GLY A 290 9.80 -12.45 3.00
CA GLY A 290 10.56 -12.17 4.21
C GLY A 290 9.95 -12.69 5.52
N LYS A 291 8.79 -13.35 5.50
CA LYS A 291 8.15 -13.93 6.70
C LYS A 291 9.09 -14.92 7.42
N TRP A 292 9.36 -14.85 8.73
CA TRP A 292 8.89 -13.99 9.83
C TRP A 292 9.88 -12.89 10.25
N ARG A 293 10.88 -12.61 9.42
CA ARG A 293 11.73 -11.43 9.60
C ARG A 293 10.93 -10.16 9.33
N ARG A 294 10.02 -10.22 8.36
CA ARG A 294 8.98 -9.24 8.09
C ARG A 294 7.63 -9.80 8.56
N THR A 295 6.80 -8.94 9.13
CA THR A 295 5.57 -9.34 9.82
C THR A 295 4.30 -8.74 9.23
N GLY A 296 4.44 -7.76 8.34
CA GLY A 296 3.31 -7.22 7.62
C GLY A 296 3.63 -6.03 6.74
N ILE A 297 2.66 -5.71 5.90
CA ILE A 297 2.65 -4.55 5.01
C ILE A 297 1.24 -3.97 4.97
N LEU A 298 1.13 -2.67 5.19
CA LEU A 298 -0.04 -1.85 4.92
C LEU A 298 0.34 -0.89 3.80
N TRP A 299 -0.18 -1.14 2.60
CA TRP A 299 0.10 -0.30 1.45
C TRP A 299 -0.87 0.88 1.38
N TRP A 300 -0.49 1.93 0.67
CA TRP A 300 -1.27 3.16 0.51
C TRP A 300 -1.76 3.26 -0.94
N ASN A 301 -3.04 3.41 -1.21
CA ASN A 301 -4.23 3.19 -0.36
C ASN A 301 -5.32 2.55 -1.24
N ILE A 302 -6.44 2.10 -0.65
CA ILE A 302 -7.44 1.38 -1.45
C ILE A 302 -8.20 2.30 -2.42
N ARG A 303 -8.77 3.41 -1.93
CA ARG A 303 -9.66 4.29 -2.69
C ARG A 303 -9.46 5.77 -2.34
N ASP A 304 -9.57 6.64 -3.33
CA ASP A 304 -9.57 8.10 -3.14
C ASP A 304 -10.89 8.66 -2.59
N GLY A 305 -10.81 9.67 -1.71
CA GLY A 305 -11.94 10.44 -1.21
C GLY A 305 -12.37 11.61 -2.11
N TRP A 306 -11.69 11.85 -3.22
CA TRP A 306 -11.97 12.91 -4.19
C TRP A 306 -11.48 12.48 -5.58
N PRO A 307 -12.02 13.00 -6.70
CA PRO A 307 -11.43 12.77 -8.03
C PRO A 307 -9.97 13.24 -8.09
N LEU A 308 -9.03 12.30 -7.92
CA LEU A 308 -7.59 12.55 -7.82
C LEU A 308 -6.79 11.61 -8.71
N ILE A 309 -5.55 12.01 -8.97
CA ILE A 309 -4.49 11.18 -9.53
C ILE A 309 -3.52 10.89 -8.39
N SER A 310 -3.55 9.67 -7.86
CA SER A 310 -2.90 9.31 -6.60
C SER A 310 -2.34 7.87 -6.62
N ASP A 311 -1.80 7.47 -5.47
CA ASP A 311 -1.37 6.10 -5.15
C ASP A 311 -2.54 5.10 -5.00
N ALA A 312 -3.80 5.55 -4.96
CA ALA A 312 -4.94 4.67 -4.72
C ALA A 312 -5.03 3.57 -5.81
N VAL A 313 -5.46 2.37 -5.44
CA VAL A 313 -5.62 1.25 -6.41
C VAL A 313 -7.03 1.14 -6.99
N VAL A 314 -7.97 1.89 -6.42
CA VAL A 314 -9.32 2.13 -6.92
C VAL A 314 -9.53 3.64 -6.96
N ASP A 315 -9.99 4.19 -8.08
CA ASP A 315 -10.26 5.62 -8.14
C ASP A 315 -11.57 6.01 -7.42
N TYR A 316 -11.78 7.31 -7.27
CA TYR A 316 -12.97 7.89 -6.63
C TYR A 316 -14.30 7.37 -7.21
N TYR A 317 -14.35 6.99 -8.48
CA TYR A 317 -15.56 6.49 -9.13
C TYR A 317 -15.76 4.98 -8.95
N ASN A 318 -15.02 4.36 -8.03
CA ASN A 318 -15.00 2.92 -7.77
C ASN A 318 -14.49 2.08 -8.95
N ARG A 319 -13.61 2.65 -9.79
CA ARG A 319 -12.98 1.90 -10.88
C ARG A 319 -11.59 1.44 -10.46
N PRO A 320 -11.34 0.13 -10.39
CA PRO A 320 -10.02 -0.39 -10.04
C PRO A 320 -9.00 -0.15 -11.14
N LYS A 321 -7.78 0.14 -10.71
CA LYS A 321 -6.57 0.16 -11.54
C LYS A 321 -6.00 -1.27 -11.65
N LEU A 322 -5.08 -1.48 -12.60
CA LEU A 322 -4.41 -2.78 -12.76
C LEU A 322 -3.77 -3.32 -11.46
N ALA A 323 -3.29 -2.42 -10.60
CA ALA A 323 -2.72 -2.76 -9.29
C ALA A 323 -3.68 -3.57 -8.40
N TYR A 324 -4.99 -3.34 -8.48
CA TYR A 324 -5.98 -4.12 -7.72
C TYR A 324 -5.86 -5.61 -8.00
N SER A 325 -5.83 -6.00 -9.28
CA SER A 325 -5.75 -7.41 -9.69
C SER A 325 -4.41 -8.03 -9.32
N TYR A 326 -3.32 -7.25 -9.33
CA TYR A 326 -1.98 -7.73 -8.96
C TYR A 326 -1.90 -7.97 -7.46
N ILE A 327 -2.42 -7.04 -6.64
CA ILE A 327 -2.49 -7.16 -5.19
C ILE A 327 -3.33 -8.38 -4.80
N LYS A 328 -4.54 -8.52 -5.35
CA LYS A 328 -5.41 -9.69 -5.09
C LYS A 328 -4.67 -11.00 -5.34
N ARG A 329 -3.94 -11.07 -6.45
CA ARG A 329 -3.14 -12.23 -6.83
C ARG A 329 -2.01 -12.52 -5.84
N VAL A 330 -1.25 -11.52 -5.43
CA VAL A 330 -0.10 -11.73 -4.52
C VAL A 330 -0.46 -11.73 -3.05
N GLN A 331 -1.73 -11.51 -2.69
CA GLN A 331 -2.25 -11.66 -1.34
C GLN A 331 -2.96 -12.99 -1.08
N GLN A 332 -3.06 -13.89 -2.08
CA GLN A 332 -3.55 -15.27 -1.90
C GLN A 332 -2.86 -15.96 -0.70
N ASP A 333 -3.61 -16.71 0.11
CA ASP A 333 -3.08 -17.31 1.36
C ASP A 333 -1.90 -18.24 1.11
N LEU A 334 -1.92 -18.96 -0.01
CA LEU A 334 -0.78 -19.71 -0.51
C LEU A 334 -0.31 -19.04 -1.80
N CYS A 335 0.94 -18.59 -1.84
CA CYS A 335 1.46 -17.86 -3.00
C CYS A 335 2.91 -18.25 -3.28
N VAL A 336 3.23 -18.50 -4.56
CA VAL A 336 4.60 -18.72 -5.04
C VAL A 336 5.09 -17.44 -5.71
N MET A 337 6.28 -16.99 -5.30
CA MET A 337 6.88 -15.71 -5.66
C MET A 337 8.34 -15.92 -6.09
N VAL A 338 8.89 -14.95 -6.81
CA VAL A 338 10.28 -14.93 -7.27
C VAL A 338 10.97 -13.74 -6.65
N ASP A 339 12.10 -13.98 -5.99
CA ASP A 339 12.95 -12.93 -5.44
C ASP A 339 13.90 -12.37 -6.51
N GLU A 340 14.49 -11.21 -6.24
CA GLU A 340 15.49 -10.63 -7.14
C GLU A 340 16.70 -11.59 -7.33
N ALA A 341 17.34 -11.51 -8.49
CA ALA A 341 18.43 -12.42 -8.83
C ALA A 341 19.69 -12.12 -7.99
N GLU A 342 20.31 -13.19 -7.49
CA GLU A 342 21.64 -13.18 -6.91
C GLU A 342 22.49 -14.24 -7.63
N ASN A 343 23.68 -13.88 -8.12
CA ASN A 343 24.56 -14.80 -8.87
C ASN A 343 23.84 -15.50 -10.05
N ASP A 344 23.16 -14.72 -10.90
CA ASP A 344 22.44 -15.19 -12.10
C ASP A 344 21.27 -16.17 -11.83
N ARG A 345 20.76 -16.20 -10.59
CA ARG A 345 19.69 -17.10 -10.16
C ARG A 345 18.67 -16.35 -9.33
N HIS A 346 17.39 -16.56 -9.63
CA HIS A 346 16.30 -16.12 -8.77
C HIS A 346 15.92 -17.21 -7.78
N LYS A 347 15.74 -16.85 -6.51
CA LYS A 347 15.14 -17.74 -5.52
C LYS A 347 13.62 -17.77 -5.73
N VAL A 348 13.04 -18.97 -5.69
CA VAL A 348 11.59 -19.17 -5.73
C VAL A 348 11.12 -19.48 -4.32
N ILE A 349 10.17 -18.70 -3.80
CA ILE A 349 9.69 -18.79 -2.42
C ILE A 349 8.18 -19.02 -2.43
N ALA A 350 7.73 -20.03 -1.71
CA ALA A 350 6.32 -20.25 -1.43
C ALA A 350 5.99 -19.83 0.01
N VAL A 351 4.91 -19.09 0.19
CA VAL A 351 4.41 -18.65 1.49
C VAL A 351 3.02 -19.23 1.71
N ASN A 352 2.77 -19.73 2.91
CA ASN A 352 1.50 -20.29 3.36
C ASN A 352 1.03 -19.50 4.59
N ASP A 353 -0.10 -18.82 4.47
CA ASP A 353 -0.76 -18.09 5.57
C ASP A 353 -1.88 -18.91 6.23
N THR A 354 -2.15 -20.13 5.75
CA THR A 354 -3.17 -21.02 6.32
C THR A 354 -2.68 -21.71 7.60
N LEU A 355 -3.61 -22.31 8.34
CA LEU A 355 -3.33 -23.03 9.58
C LEU A 355 -2.84 -24.47 9.38
N ASN A 356 -2.77 -24.95 8.14
CA ASN A 356 -2.38 -26.32 7.81
C ASN A 356 -1.20 -26.33 6.85
N ASP A 357 -0.41 -27.38 6.91
CA ASP A 357 0.63 -27.64 5.91
C ASP A 357 -0.03 -27.80 4.53
N ALA A 358 0.56 -27.18 3.51
CA ALA A 358 0.06 -27.23 2.14
C ALA A 358 1.02 -28.01 1.25
N LYS A 359 0.56 -29.13 0.69
CA LYS A 359 1.27 -29.81 -0.39
C LYS A 359 0.95 -29.12 -1.71
N ILE A 360 1.99 -28.70 -2.44
CA ILE A 360 1.87 -27.98 -3.71
C ILE A 360 2.66 -28.65 -4.82
N ASP A 361 2.04 -28.73 -6.00
CA ASP A 361 2.72 -28.95 -7.28
C ASP A 361 3.02 -27.58 -7.90
N VAL A 362 4.29 -27.22 -8.10
CA VAL A 362 4.72 -25.95 -8.70
C VAL A 362 5.25 -26.17 -10.10
N ALA A 363 4.89 -25.29 -11.03
CA ALA A 363 5.46 -25.22 -12.38
C ALA A 363 5.73 -23.75 -12.77
N ILE A 364 6.95 -23.46 -13.21
CA ILE A 364 7.37 -22.14 -13.69
C ILE A 364 7.83 -22.23 -15.13
N SER A 365 7.29 -21.39 -16.00
CA SER A 365 7.66 -21.30 -17.42
C SER A 365 7.90 -19.85 -17.83
N VAL A 366 8.43 -19.65 -19.05
CA VAL A 366 8.53 -18.32 -19.67
C VAL A 366 7.42 -18.18 -20.71
N ILE A 367 6.73 -17.05 -20.72
CA ILE A 367 5.69 -16.78 -21.72
C ILE A 367 6.26 -16.90 -23.15
N GLY A 368 5.53 -17.58 -24.03
CA GLY A 368 5.97 -17.83 -25.41
C GLY A 368 7.10 -18.86 -25.58
N GLN A 369 7.56 -19.51 -24.50
CA GLN A 369 8.55 -20.60 -24.57
C GLN A 369 7.92 -21.92 -24.13
N ALA A 370 8.35 -23.02 -24.75
CA ALA A 370 7.85 -24.37 -24.43
C ALA A 370 8.45 -24.95 -23.15
N ASP A 371 9.67 -24.54 -22.81
CA ASP A 371 10.43 -25.14 -21.70
C ASP A 371 9.93 -24.66 -20.34
N THR A 372 9.86 -25.59 -19.40
CA THR A 372 9.56 -25.32 -17.99
C THR A 372 10.86 -25.07 -17.24
N LEU A 373 11.01 -23.90 -16.62
CA LEU A 373 12.19 -23.53 -15.83
C LEU A 373 12.33 -24.37 -14.55
N LEU A 374 11.19 -24.71 -13.94
CA LEU A 374 11.14 -25.45 -12.68
C LEU A 374 9.81 -26.19 -12.54
N LYS A 375 9.85 -27.46 -12.16
CA LYS A 375 8.67 -28.27 -11.83
C LYS A 375 8.96 -29.23 -10.68
N LEU A 376 8.27 -29.08 -9.56
CA LEU A 376 8.41 -29.99 -8.42
C LEU A 376 7.18 -29.99 -7.52
N THR A 377 7.10 -31.01 -6.66
CA THR A 377 6.12 -31.11 -5.59
C THR A 377 6.81 -30.95 -4.25
N LEU A 378 6.25 -30.15 -3.35
CA LEU A 378 6.77 -29.93 -2.00
C LEU A 378 5.65 -29.64 -1.00
N THR A 379 6.00 -29.57 0.29
CA THR A 379 5.11 -29.13 1.35
C THR A 379 5.59 -27.78 1.89
N VAL A 380 4.67 -26.82 2.00
CA VAL A 380 4.90 -25.53 2.65
C VAL A 380 4.23 -25.58 4.02
N PRO A 381 4.98 -25.38 5.12
CA PRO A 381 4.44 -25.54 6.47
C PRO A 381 3.34 -24.51 6.76
N ALA A 382 2.42 -24.88 7.64
CA ALA A 382 1.37 -24.01 8.16
C ALA A 382 1.96 -22.69 8.64
N ASN A 383 1.35 -21.58 8.20
CA ASN A 383 1.75 -20.24 8.58
C ASN A 383 3.26 -19.97 8.39
N GLY A 384 3.86 -20.55 7.35
CA GLY A 384 5.30 -20.56 7.12
C GLY A 384 5.69 -20.19 5.69
N ARG A 385 6.97 -20.42 5.38
CA ARG A 385 7.51 -20.26 4.04
C ARG A 385 8.54 -21.35 3.73
N THR A 386 8.73 -21.63 2.45
CA THR A 386 9.74 -22.58 1.96
C THR A 386 10.38 -22.04 0.69
N GLN A 387 11.71 -22.13 0.60
CA GLN A 387 12.39 -21.93 -0.67
C GLN A 387 12.12 -23.17 -1.54
N VAL A 388 11.37 -22.97 -2.62
CA VAL A 388 10.94 -24.01 -3.56
C VAL A 388 12.14 -24.50 -4.38
N GLY A 389 13.01 -23.59 -4.78
CA GLY A 389 14.17 -23.86 -5.61
C GLY A 389 14.73 -22.56 -6.18
N GLU A 390 15.43 -22.67 -7.30
CA GLU A 390 15.99 -21.53 -8.03
C GLU A 390 15.74 -21.68 -9.53
N ILE A 391 15.54 -20.56 -10.20
CA ILE A 391 15.39 -20.46 -11.66
C ILE A 391 16.45 -19.50 -12.22
N PRO A 392 16.90 -19.68 -13.47
CA PRO A 392 17.91 -18.78 -14.06
C PRO A 392 17.39 -17.35 -14.13
N ALA A 393 18.28 -16.38 -13.93
CA ALA A 393 18.00 -15.00 -14.31
C ALA A 393 17.93 -14.90 -15.84
N SER A 394 17.02 -14.05 -16.34
CA SER A 394 16.92 -13.82 -17.79
C SER A 394 17.95 -12.78 -18.22
N PRO A 395 18.76 -13.02 -19.27
CA PRO A 395 19.62 -11.99 -19.85
C PRO A 395 18.83 -10.96 -20.68
N VAL A 396 17.55 -11.23 -20.95
CA VAL A 396 16.65 -10.38 -21.75
C VAL A 396 15.32 -10.19 -21.02
N CYS A 397 14.52 -9.19 -21.40
CA CYS A 397 13.17 -9.01 -20.90
C CYS A 397 12.35 -10.30 -21.10
N ALA A 398 11.78 -10.84 -20.02
CA ALA A 398 10.98 -12.05 -20.03
C ALA A 398 9.92 -12.00 -18.94
N LEU A 399 8.78 -12.64 -19.18
CA LEU A 399 7.73 -12.82 -18.17
C LEU A 399 7.67 -14.27 -17.75
N TYR A 400 7.99 -14.53 -16.49
CA TYR A 400 7.87 -15.85 -15.90
C TYR A 400 6.45 -16.06 -15.41
N LEU A 401 5.85 -17.19 -15.76
CA LEU A 401 4.53 -17.61 -15.29
C LEU A 401 4.72 -18.65 -14.20
N LEU A 402 4.18 -18.37 -13.02
CA LEU A 402 4.25 -19.24 -11.85
C LEU A 402 2.89 -19.85 -11.59
N ASN A 403 2.80 -21.17 -11.67
CA ASN A 403 1.57 -21.90 -11.42
C ASN A 403 1.78 -22.86 -10.25
N TRP A 404 0.82 -22.96 -9.36
CA TRP A 404 0.81 -23.99 -8.33
C TRP A 404 -0.57 -24.58 -8.14
N ARG A 405 -0.60 -25.83 -7.67
CA ARG A 405 -1.84 -26.54 -7.37
C ARG A 405 -1.72 -27.27 -6.03
N THR A 406 -2.76 -27.17 -5.22
CA THR A 406 -3.03 -28.04 -4.07
C THR A 406 -4.14 -29.03 -4.44
N ASP A 407 -4.50 -29.93 -3.53
CA ASP A 407 -5.63 -30.84 -3.75
C ASP A 407 -6.97 -30.10 -3.93
N THR A 408 -7.09 -28.87 -3.44
CA THR A 408 -8.35 -28.11 -3.39
C THR A 408 -8.35 -26.79 -4.16
N SER A 409 -7.19 -26.32 -4.60
CA SER A 409 -7.06 -25.01 -5.23
C SER A 409 -5.90 -24.93 -6.22
N THR A 410 -5.99 -23.99 -7.15
CA THR A 410 -4.89 -23.59 -8.03
C THR A 410 -4.58 -22.13 -7.81
N GLY A 411 -3.31 -21.75 -7.92
CA GLY A 411 -2.92 -20.36 -7.91
C GLY A 411 -1.93 -20.06 -9.02
N HIS A 412 -1.93 -18.79 -9.42
CA HIS A 412 -1.17 -18.27 -10.54
C HIS A 412 -0.52 -16.95 -10.13
N ASN A 413 0.72 -16.75 -10.54
CA ASN A 413 1.49 -15.53 -10.34
C ASN A 413 2.44 -15.30 -11.53
N HIS A 414 3.10 -14.15 -11.58
CA HIS A 414 4.08 -13.85 -12.61
C HIS A 414 5.29 -13.12 -12.03
N TYR A 415 6.37 -13.05 -12.79
CA TYR A 415 7.52 -12.23 -12.45
C TYR A 415 8.14 -11.64 -13.71
N LEU A 416 8.30 -10.32 -13.72
CA LEU A 416 8.96 -9.58 -14.78
C LEU A 416 10.49 -9.65 -14.59
N ALA A 417 11.12 -10.47 -15.42
CA ALA A 417 12.54 -10.79 -15.39
C ALA A 417 13.32 -10.07 -16.50
N GLY A 418 14.63 -9.97 -16.31
CA GLY A 418 15.55 -9.36 -17.26
C GLY A 418 16.01 -7.96 -16.86
N PRO A 419 16.97 -7.41 -17.63
CA PRO A 419 17.43 -6.05 -17.43
C PRO A 419 16.33 -5.04 -17.78
N ARG A 420 16.34 -3.91 -17.07
CA ARG A 420 15.54 -2.73 -17.39
C ARG A 420 16.34 -1.73 -18.22
N PRO A 421 15.68 -0.87 -19.01
CA PRO A 421 14.23 -0.69 -19.15
C PRO A 421 13.54 -1.86 -19.88
N PHE A 422 12.26 -2.10 -19.59
CA PHE A 422 11.45 -3.09 -20.30
C PHE A 422 10.79 -2.48 -21.53
N ASN A 423 10.36 -3.31 -22.48
CA ASN A 423 9.61 -2.84 -23.63
C ASN A 423 8.11 -2.80 -23.31
N LEU A 424 7.50 -1.60 -23.35
CA LEU A 424 6.09 -1.39 -23.02
C LEU A 424 5.14 -2.18 -23.94
N GLU A 425 5.39 -2.18 -25.25
CA GLU A 425 4.54 -2.89 -26.22
C GLU A 425 4.54 -4.40 -25.96
N GLN A 426 5.73 -4.97 -25.71
CA GLN A 426 5.90 -6.37 -25.34
C GLN A 426 5.16 -6.70 -24.05
N TYR A 427 5.28 -5.86 -23.01
CA TYR A 427 4.56 -6.05 -21.76
C TYR A 427 3.04 -6.03 -21.98
N THR A 428 2.54 -5.06 -22.74
CA THR A 428 1.11 -4.93 -23.08
C THR A 428 0.58 -6.17 -23.79
N GLN A 429 1.36 -6.81 -24.65
CA GLN A 429 0.97 -8.08 -25.30
C GLN A 429 0.89 -9.27 -24.32
N TRP A 430 1.60 -9.21 -23.19
CA TRP A 430 1.55 -10.24 -22.16
C TRP A 430 0.39 -10.09 -21.19
N VAL A 431 -0.09 -8.87 -20.92
CA VAL A 431 -1.16 -8.63 -19.93
C VAL A 431 -2.40 -9.52 -20.14
N PRO A 432 -2.95 -9.71 -21.35
CA PRO A 432 -4.09 -10.60 -21.57
C PRO A 432 -3.80 -12.07 -21.26
N GLN A 433 -2.54 -12.49 -21.32
CA GLN A 433 -2.08 -13.86 -21.08
C GLN A 433 -1.86 -14.15 -19.59
N LEU A 434 -1.86 -13.11 -18.74
CA LEU A 434 -1.69 -13.28 -17.30
C LEU A 434 -2.91 -13.90 -16.60
N GLY A 435 -4.04 -14.07 -17.29
CA GLY A 435 -5.26 -14.63 -16.69
C GLY A 435 -5.76 -13.83 -15.50
N LEU A 436 -5.62 -12.50 -15.55
CA LEU A 436 -6.16 -11.61 -14.52
C LEU A 436 -7.69 -11.61 -14.65
N GLU A 437 -8.38 -11.61 -13.53
CA GLU A 437 -9.84 -11.50 -13.52
C GLU A 437 -10.25 -10.20 -14.22
N ALA A 438 -11.23 -10.30 -15.13
CA ALA A 438 -11.73 -9.16 -15.88
C ALA A 438 -12.60 -8.28 -14.97
N GLN A 439 -11.96 -7.31 -14.32
CA GLN A 439 -12.56 -6.41 -13.32
C GLN A 439 -13.10 -7.16 -12.07
N PRO A 440 -13.10 -6.54 -10.88
CA PRO A 440 -13.79 -7.12 -9.74
C PRO A 440 -15.28 -7.28 -10.07
N PRO A 441 -15.99 -8.15 -9.33
CA PRO A 441 -17.44 -8.28 -9.49
C PRO A 441 -18.06 -6.89 -9.46
N ALA A 442 -18.99 -6.61 -10.38
CA ALA A 442 -19.83 -5.43 -10.23
C ALA A 442 -20.48 -5.53 -8.85
N PHE A 443 -19.98 -4.75 -7.88
CA PHE A 443 -20.57 -4.68 -6.56
C PHE A 443 -21.89 -3.95 -6.75
N VAL A 444 -22.94 -4.74 -6.97
CA VAL A 444 -24.31 -4.24 -7.01
C VAL A 444 -24.57 -3.73 -5.60
N SER A 445 -24.51 -2.41 -5.39
CA SER A 445 -25.11 -1.82 -4.19
C SER A 445 -26.59 -2.21 -4.19
N PRO A 446 -27.14 -2.71 -3.07
CA PRO A 446 -28.58 -2.92 -2.93
C PRO A 446 -29.39 -1.64 -3.15
#